data_AF-A0AAN4YP01-F1
#
_entry.id   AF-A0AAN4YP01-F1
#
_cell.length_a   1.000
_cell.length_b   1.000
_cell.length_c   1.000
_cell.angle_alpha   90.00
_cell.angle_beta   90.00
_cell.angle_gamma   90.00
#
_symmetry.space_group_name_H-M   'P 1'
#
loop_
_entity.id
_entity.type
_entity.pdbx_description
1 polymer ?
#
loop_
_entity_poly.entity_id
_entity_poly.type
_entity_poly.pdbx_seq_one_letter_code
_entity_poly.pdbx_strand_id
1 'polypeptide(L)'
;MTQAAEIAVDYAFLRKFAVVPWNIVAYNIFGGEGKGPDIFGTEPWTFYIRNLLLNFNIWFIFAMSAAPLLLLQAIFRPQATKKEIPLRTLAVIAPFYMWFAIFTAQPHKEERFMYPAYPFLALNAAIAIHIILTYVGSKDSKGSKGTLLAQAKLTIVTAVVLAAINAGLLRTVGMITAYNAPLKVFEPLERLDIPQAGDSVCFGKEWYRFPSSFFLPDGMRAKFIRSEFRGLLPGQFPDATDYPALFDGTSQIPEGMNDLNQEDPGKYVSV
;
A
#
# COMPACT_ATOMS: atom_id res chain seq x y z
N MET A 1 25.88 -0.70 -5.36
CA MET A 1 26.44 -1.86 -4.65
C MET A 1 25.36 -2.85 -4.22
N THR A 2 24.20 -2.39 -3.76
CA THR A 2 23.05 -3.25 -3.38
C THR A 2 22.45 -4.05 -4.54
N GLN A 3 22.23 -3.43 -5.71
CA GLN A 3 21.64 -4.13 -6.86
C GLN A 3 22.53 -5.25 -7.43
N ALA A 4 23.85 -5.06 -7.44
CA ALA A 4 24.77 -6.11 -7.90
C ALA A 4 24.77 -7.33 -6.95
N ALA A 5 24.65 -7.09 -5.65
CA ALA A 5 24.53 -8.15 -4.66
C ALA A 5 23.20 -8.91 -4.78
N GLU A 6 22.09 -8.19 -4.98
CA GLU A 6 20.78 -8.77 -5.29
C GLU A 6 20.84 -9.67 -6.53
N ILE A 7 21.36 -9.15 -7.65
CA ILE A 7 21.49 -9.93 -8.90
C ILE A 7 22.38 -11.17 -8.69
N ALA A 8 23.45 -11.07 -7.90
CA ALA A 8 24.32 -12.21 -7.63
C ALA A 8 23.62 -13.29 -6.79
N VAL A 9 22.84 -12.89 -5.78
CA VAL A 9 22.03 -13.82 -4.97
C VAL A 9 20.94 -14.46 -5.82
N ASP A 10 20.19 -13.68 -6.58
CA ASP A 10 19.14 -14.18 -7.48
C ASP A 10 19.72 -15.15 -8.51
N TYR A 11 20.88 -14.83 -9.08
CA TYR A 11 21.56 -15.72 -10.02
C TYR A 11 22.00 -17.03 -9.35
N ALA A 12 22.48 -16.98 -8.10
CA ALA A 12 22.91 -18.17 -7.38
C ALA A 12 21.75 -19.14 -7.09
N PHE A 13 20.57 -18.62 -6.71
CA PHE A 13 19.40 -19.43 -6.38
C PHE A 13 18.54 -19.79 -7.60
N LEU A 14 18.21 -18.81 -8.44
CA LEU A 14 17.31 -18.99 -9.58
C LEU A 14 18.03 -19.51 -10.83
N ARG A 15 19.37 -19.51 -10.84
CA ARG A 15 20.22 -19.85 -12.01
C ARG A 15 19.85 -19.06 -13.27
N LYS A 16 19.28 -17.89 -13.08
CA LYS A 16 18.80 -17.00 -14.13
C LYS A 16 19.27 -15.60 -13.86
N PHE A 17 19.84 -14.95 -14.88
CA PHE A 17 20.14 -13.54 -14.80
C PHE A 17 18.84 -12.74 -14.85
N ALA A 18 18.47 -12.12 -13.74
CA ALA A 18 17.26 -11.32 -13.62
C ALA A 18 17.63 -9.92 -13.10
N VAL A 19 17.14 -8.90 -13.79
CA VAL A 19 17.17 -7.52 -13.30
C VAL A 19 15.74 -7.18 -12.90
N VAL A 20 15.40 -7.39 -11.64
CA VAL A 20 14.02 -7.31 -11.12
C VAL A 20 13.31 -6.01 -11.55
N PRO A 21 13.91 -4.80 -11.40
CA PRO A 21 13.25 -3.57 -11.83
C PRO A 21 12.94 -3.55 -13.34
N TRP A 22 13.83 -4.08 -14.17
CA TRP A 22 13.60 -4.19 -15.62
C TRP A 22 12.50 -5.19 -15.93
N ASN A 23 12.47 -6.36 -15.27
CA ASN A 23 11.43 -7.37 -15.49
C ASN A 23 10.03 -6.83 -15.14
N ILE A 24 9.91 -6.03 -14.09
CA ILE A 24 8.66 -5.34 -13.72
C ILE A 24 8.22 -4.40 -14.84
N VAL A 25 9.13 -3.56 -15.35
CA VAL A 25 8.83 -2.64 -16.45
C VAL A 25 8.48 -3.40 -17.73
N ALA A 26 9.27 -4.41 -18.08
CA ALA A 26 9.08 -5.24 -19.26
C ALA A 26 7.72 -5.95 -19.24
N TYR A 27 7.34 -6.53 -18.10
CA TYR A 27 6.05 -7.22 -17.97
C TYR A 27 4.86 -6.23 -18.02
N ASN A 28 4.92 -5.14 -17.25
CA ASN A 28 3.77 -4.24 -17.11
C ASN A 28 3.59 -3.26 -18.28
N ILE A 29 4.67 -2.87 -18.96
CA ILE A 29 4.62 -1.88 -20.05
C ILE A 29 4.78 -2.54 -21.43
N PHE A 30 5.62 -3.58 -21.53
CA PHE A 30 6.00 -4.20 -22.80
C PHE A 30 5.53 -5.66 -22.94
N GLY A 31 4.67 -6.15 -22.04
CA GLY A 31 4.27 -7.56 -21.96
C GLY A 31 3.40 -8.07 -23.12
N GLY A 32 2.80 -7.16 -23.91
CA GLY A 32 1.89 -7.50 -25.00
C GLY A 32 0.43 -7.66 -24.55
N GLU A 33 -0.45 -8.04 -25.49
CA GLU A 33 -1.89 -8.17 -25.22
C GLU A 33 -2.19 -9.30 -24.24
N GLY A 34 -3.08 -9.04 -23.27
CA GLY A 34 -3.52 -10.02 -22.28
C GLY A 34 -2.53 -10.26 -21.12
N LYS A 35 -1.47 -9.45 -21.01
CA LYS A 35 -0.51 -9.46 -19.89
C LYS A 35 -0.51 -8.12 -19.15
N GLY A 36 0.17 -8.09 -18.01
CA GLY A 36 0.31 -6.88 -17.21
C GLY A 36 -0.76 -6.78 -16.12
N PRO A 37 -0.89 -5.63 -15.47
CA PRO A 37 -1.65 -5.50 -14.24
C PRO A 37 -3.17 -5.60 -14.46
N ASP A 38 -3.65 -5.31 -15.67
CA ASP A 38 -5.08 -5.27 -16.00
C ASP A 38 -5.76 -6.65 -15.96
N ILE A 39 -5.00 -7.75 -16.01
CA ILE A 39 -5.52 -9.12 -15.86
C ILE A 39 -6.10 -9.38 -14.47
N PHE A 40 -5.78 -8.52 -13.49
CA PHE A 40 -6.33 -8.56 -12.14
C PHE A 40 -7.54 -7.62 -11.95
N GLY A 41 -8.05 -7.04 -13.04
CA GLY A 41 -9.21 -6.14 -13.06
C GLY A 41 -8.83 -4.67 -13.22
N THR A 42 -9.82 -3.81 -13.51
CA THR A 42 -9.61 -2.36 -13.66
C THR A 42 -10.63 -1.57 -12.87
N GLU A 43 -10.26 -0.39 -12.41
CA GLU A 43 -11.11 0.45 -11.58
C GLU A 43 -11.24 1.87 -12.17
N PRO A 44 -12.36 2.59 -11.93
CA PRO A 44 -12.56 3.92 -12.47
C PRO A 44 -11.55 4.92 -11.88
N TRP A 45 -11.35 6.05 -12.56
CA TRP A 45 -10.41 7.10 -12.12
C TRP A 45 -10.72 7.64 -10.71
N THR A 46 -11.98 7.57 -10.26
CA THR A 46 -12.39 7.99 -8.91
C THR A 46 -11.93 7.07 -7.78
N PHE A 47 -11.40 5.88 -8.10
CA PHE A 47 -11.03 4.86 -7.11
C PHE A 47 -10.12 5.42 -6.02
N TYR A 48 -8.99 6.05 -6.38
CA TYR A 48 -8.05 6.57 -5.39
C TYR A 48 -8.60 7.76 -4.60
N ILE A 49 -9.50 8.56 -5.16
CA ILE A 49 -10.18 9.63 -4.42
C ILE A 49 -11.04 9.01 -3.31
N ARG A 50 -11.86 8.00 -3.64
CA ARG A 50 -12.70 7.30 -2.66
C ARG A 50 -11.85 6.60 -1.61
N ASN A 51 -10.81 5.88 -2.04
CA ASN A 51 -9.88 5.18 -1.17
C ASN A 51 -9.18 6.12 -0.18
N LEU A 52 -8.61 7.22 -0.67
CA LEU A 52 -7.89 8.17 0.18
C LEU A 52 -8.83 8.98 1.08
N LEU A 53 -10.05 9.29 0.64
CA LEU A 53 -11.05 9.88 1.54
C LEU A 53 -11.48 8.91 2.64
N LEU A 54 -11.60 7.62 2.32
CA LEU A 54 -12.00 6.61 3.30
C LEU A 54 -10.89 6.31 4.32
N ASN A 55 -9.64 6.23 3.86
CA ASN A 55 -8.50 5.85 4.71
C ASN A 55 -7.79 7.05 5.36
N PHE A 56 -7.69 8.18 4.66
CA PHE A 56 -7.02 9.40 5.13
C PHE A 56 -7.97 10.57 5.41
N ASN A 57 -9.30 10.39 5.32
CA ASN A 57 -10.31 11.41 5.65
C ASN A 57 -10.00 12.84 5.13
N ILE A 58 -10.17 13.87 5.96
CA ILE A 58 -9.79 15.25 5.69
C ILE A 58 -8.29 15.44 5.42
N TRP A 59 -7.41 14.53 5.85
CA TRP A 59 -5.97 14.66 5.55
C TRP A 59 -5.69 14.61 4.05
N PHE A 60 -6.45 13.80 3.30
CA PHE A 60 -6.37 13.82 1.84
C PHE A 60 -6.78 15.18 1.27
N ILE A 61 -7.83 15.79 1.81
CA ILE A 61 -8.31 17.12 1.38
C ILE A 61 -7.23 18.18 1.64
N PHE A 62 -6.57 18.13 2.81
CA PHE A 62 -5.45 19.02 3.11
C PHE A 62 -4.23 18.75 2.22
N ALA A 63 -3.92 17.49 1.94
CA ALA A 63 -2.82 17.14 1.05
C ALA A 63 -3.03 17.68 -0.38
N MET A 64 -4.26 17.59 -0.89
CA MET A 64 -4.62 18.15 -2.19
C MET A 64 -4.62 19.68 -2.19
N SER A 65 -5.00 20.32 -1.07
CA SER A 65 -5.08 21.78 -0.96
C SER A 65 -3.72 22.47 -0.76
N ALA A 66 -2.64 21.74 -0.47
CA ALA A 66 -1.31 22.31 -0.26
C ALA A 66 -0.84 23.21 -1.42
N ALA A 67 -0.89 22.74 -2.68
CA ALA A 67 -0.51 23.53 -3.84
C ALA A 67 -1.45 24.75 -4.08
N PRO A 68 -2.80 24.60 -4.09
CA PRO A 68 -3.70 25.75 -4.14
C PRO A 68 -3.45 26.79 -3.04
N LEU A 69 -3.23 26.37 -1.79
CA LEU A 69 -2.98 27.27 -0.67
C LEU A 69 -1.65 28.03 -0.81
N LEU A 70 -0.60 27.37 -1.31
CA LEU A 70 0.68 28.01 -1.61
C LEU A 70 0.55 29.04 -2.74
N LEU A 71 -0.21 28.72 -3.79
CA LEU A 71 -0.50 29.67 -4.88
C LEU A 71 -1.28 30.88 -4.36
N LEU A 72 -2.32 30.67 -3.55
CA LEU A 72 -3.08 31.74 -2.91
C LEU A 72 -2.19 32.60 -2.00
N GLN A 73 -1.33 31.98 -1.21
CA GLN A 73 -0.37 32.70 -0.35
C GLN A 73 0.58 33.58 -1.17
N ALA A 74 1.10 33.07 -2.29
CA ALA A 74 1.96 33.82 -3.19
C ALA A 74 1.24 35.04 -3.81
N ILE A 75 -0.04 34.90 -4.16
CA ILE A 75 -0.86 35.98 -4.75
C ILE A 75 -1.22 37.04 -3.70
N PHE A 76 -1.71 36.64 -2.53
CA PHE A 76 -2.32 37.56 -1.55
C PHE A 76 -1.35 38.10 -0.50
N ARG A 77 -0.18 37.49 -0.30
CA ARG A 77 0.86 37.97 0.64
C ARG A 77 2.25 38.02 -0.02
N PRO A 78 2.44 38.87 -1.05
CA PRO A 78 3.72 39.00 -1.75
C PRO A 78 4.85 39.61 -0.88
N GLN A 79 4.54 40.22 0.27
CA GLN A 79 5.54 40.82 1.18
C GLN A 79 6.09 39.83 2.22
N ALA A 80 5.34 38.78 2.60
CA ALA A 80 5.80 37.74 3.52
C ALA A 80 6.45 36.54 2.79
N THR A 81 6.13 36.40 1.51
CA THR A 81 6.65 35.36 0.63
C THR A 81 7.77 36.00 -0.18
N LYS A 82 9.02 35.57 -0.03
CA LYS A 82 10.07 35.95 -1.00
C LYS A 82 9.50 35.67 -2.40
N LYS A 83 9.67 36.60 -3.35
CA LYS A 83 8.98 36.67 -4.67
C LYS A 83 9.05 35.43 -5.56
N GLU A 84 9.72 34.36 -5.14
CA GLU A 84 9.75 33.08 -5.80
C GLU A 84 9.14 32.07 -4.84
N ILE A 85 8.10 31.32 -5.26
CA ILE A 85 7.81 30.03 -4.60
C ILE A 85 9.13 29.28 -4.71
N PRO A 86 9.87 29.08 -3.61
CA PRO A 86 11.23 28.59 -3.76
C PRO A 86 11.11 27.20 -4.39
N LEU A 87 11.92 26.91 -5.41
CA LEU A 87 11.96 25.61 -6.09
C LEU A 87 11.97 24.45 -5.09
N ARG A 88 12.57 24.68 -3.92
CA ARG A 88 12.55 23.80 -2.75
C ARG A 88 11.14 23.43 -2.27
N THR A 89 10.22 24.37 -2.13
CA THR A 89 8.83 24.09 -1.71
C THR A 89 8.10 23.26 -2.76
N LEU A 90 8.29 23.58 -4.05
CA LEU A 90 7.71 22.79 -5.13
C LEU A 90 8.27 21.36 -5.13
N ALA A 91 9.58 21.21 -5.00
CA ALA A 91 10.24 19.90 -4.92
C ALA A 91 9.77 19.06 -3.73
N VAL A 92 9.36 19.70 -2.62
CA VAL A 92 8.83 19.03 -1.44
C VAL A 92 7.40 18.52 -1.64
N ILE A 93 6.52 19.30 -2.28
CA ILE A 93 5.10 18.93 -2.42
C ILE A 93 4.80 18.11 -3.67
N ALA A 94 5.62 18.24 -4.72
CA ALA A 94 5.40 17.62 -6.03
C ALA A 94 5.30 16.08 -6.00
N PRO A 95 6.09 15.33 -5.19
CA PRO A 95 6.04 13.88 -5.19
C PRO A 95 4.65 13.31 -4.91
N PHE A 96 3.85 13.93 -4.02
CA PHE A 96 2.47 13.51 -3.77
C PHE A 96 1.62 13.60 -5.04
N TYR A 97 1.62 14.76 -5.71
CA TYR A 97 0.83 14.98 -6.92
C TYR A 97 1.30 14.11 -8.08
N MET A 98 2.61 13.92 -8.20
CA MET A 98 3.22 13.04 -9.21
C MET A 98 2.75 11.60 -9.02
N TRP A 99 2.91 11.02 -7.82
CA TRP A 99 2.47 9.64 -7.55
C TRP A 99 0.95 9.50 -7.70
N PHE A 100 0.18 10.45 -7.17
CA PHE A 100 -1.27 10.44 -7.28
C PHE A 100 -1.72 10.45 -8.75
N ALA A 101 -1.10 11.28 -9.60
CA ALA A 101 -1.40 11.36 -11.03
C ALA A 101 -1.00 10.08 -11.77
N ILE A 102 0.21 9.57 -11.54
CA ILE A 102 0.72 8.34 -12.18
C ILE A 102 -0.23 7.18 -11.90
N PHE A 103 -0.57 6.93 -10.63
CA PHE A 103 -1.42 5.80 -10.27
C PHE A 103 -2.87 6.00 -10.70
N THR A 104 -3.41 7.22 -10.64
CA THR A 104 -4.77 7.49 -11.12
C THR A 104 -4.90 7.26 -12.63
N ALA A 105 -3.84 7.53 -13.39
CA ALA A 105 -3.80 7.30 -14.84
C ALA A 105 -3.73 5.81 -15.22
N GLN A 106 -3.24 4.93 -14.35
CA GLN A 106 -3.20 3.49 -14.64
C GLN A 106 -4.61 2.87 -14.58
N PRO A 107 -5.02 2.01 -15.54
CA PRO A 107 -6.33 1.36 -15.51
C PRO A 107 -6.52 0.44 -14.29
N HIS A 108 -5.58 -0.48 -14.07
CA HIS A 108 -5.50 -1.29 -12.85
C HIS A 108 -5.13 -0.44 -11.64
N LYS A 109 -5.86 -0.63 -10.53
CA LYS A 109 -5.67 0.13 -9.29
C LYS A 109 -5.85 -0.79 -8.10
N GLU A 110 -4.98 -0.66 -7.12
CA GLU A 110 -5.09 -1.31 -5.83
C GLU A 110 -4.69 -0.34 -4.73
N GLU A 111 -5.31 -0.46 -3.56
CA GLU A 111 -4.99 0.37 -2.41
C GLU A 111 -3.51 0.32 -2.05
N ARG A 112 -2.87 -0.85 -2.14
CA ARG A 112 -1.47 -1.04 -1.77
C ARG A 112 -0.50 -0.27 -2.67
N PHE A 113 -0.81 -0.01 -3.94
CA PHE A 113 0.11 0.70 -4.85
C PHE A 113 0.35 2.15 -4.43
N MET A 114 -0.57 2.75 -3.68
CA MET A 114 -0.46 4.12 -3.23
C MET A 114 0.54 4.30 -2.05
N TYR A 115 1.13 3.21 -1.53
CA TYR A 115 2.08 3.27 -0.41
C TYR A 115 3.23 4.29 -0.58
N PRO A 116 3.83 4.52 -1.77
CA PRO A 116 4.89 5.50 -1.93
C PRO A 116 4.41 6.94 -1.76
N ALA A 117 3.12 7.20 -1.95
CA ALA A 117 2.52 8.53 -1.85
C ALA A 117 2.19 8.93 -0.41
N TYR A 118 1.99 7.98 0.51
CA TYR A 118 1.50 8.25 1.87
C TYR A 118 2.37 9.19 2.70
N PRO A 119 3.72 9.07 2.70
CA PRO A 119 4.56 10.03 3.43
C PRO A 119 4.41 11.46 2.89
N PHE A 120 4.28 11.61 1.57
CA PHE A 120 4.11 12.92 0.93
C PHE A 120 2.70 13.49 1.13
N LEU A 121 1.68 12.62 1.22
CA LEU A 121 0.33 13.01 1.62
C LEU A 121 0.36 13.63 3.02
N ALA A 122 0.97 12.96 3.99
CA ALA A 122 1.09 13.47 5.35
C ALA A 122 1.85 14.81 5.40
N LEU A 123 2.93 14.93 4.65
CA LEU A 123 3.70 16.17 4.54
C LEU A 123 2.89 17.32 3.94
N ASN A 124 2.20 17.08 2.81
CA ASN A 124 1.37 18.10 2.18
C ASN A 124 0.20 18.51 3.09
N ALA A 125 -0.42 17.57 3.78
CA ALA A 125 -1.47 17.87 4.76
C ALA A 125 -0.94 18.76 5.89
N ALA A 126 0.24 18.46 6.43
CA ALA A 126 0.88 19.27 7.47
C ALA A 126 1.20 20.69 6.97
N ILE A 127 1.71 20.83 5.74
CA ILE A 127 1.98 22.14 5.11
C ILE A 127 0.69 22.94 4.95
N ALA A 128 -0.37 22.33 4.43
CA ALA A 128 -1.67 22.98 4.26
C ALA A 128 -2.25 23.46 5.60
N ILE A 129 -2.20 22.62 6.64
CA ILE A 129 -2.65 22.98 7.99
C ILE A 129 -1.80 24.12 8.55
N HIS A 130 -0.48 24.09 8.38
CA HIS A 130 0.41 25.16 8.84
C HIS A 130 0.06 26.52 8.19
N ILE A 131 -0.20 26.53 6.88
CA ILE A 131 -0.62 27.75 6.16
C ILE A 131 -1.96 28.25 6.71
N ILE A 132 -2.95 27.36 6.88
CA ILE A 132 -4.26 27.70 7.45
C ILE A 132 -4.12 28.28 8.85
N LEU A 133 -3.33 27.64 9.73
CA LEU A 133 -3.12 28.10 11.11
C LEU A 133 -2.42 29.45 11.16
N THR A 134 -1.46 29.70 10.27
CA THR A 134 -0.77 31.00 10.18
C THR A 134 -1.71 32.10 9.70
N TYR A 135 -2.66 31.78 8.82
CA TYR A 135 -3.70 32.71 8.39
C TYR A 135 -4.76 32.95 9.47
N VAL A 136 -5.19 31.90 10.16
CA VAL A 136 -6.17 31.98 11.26
C VAL A 136 -5.59 32.74 12.47
N GLY A 137 -4.30 32.56 12.75
CA GLY A 137 -3.59 33.19 13.87
C GLY A 137 -3.10 34.62 13.59
N SER A 138 -3.15 35.13 12.35
CA SER A 138 -2.74 36.51 12.07
C SER A 138 -3.74 37.51 12.66
N LYS A 139 -3.27 38.31 13.62
CA LYS A 139 -4.05 39.36 14.29
C LYS A 139 -4.21 40.58 13.39
N ASP A 140 -5.33 40.68 12.68
CA ASP A 140 -5.63 41.85 11.83
C ASP A 140 -6.28 43.04 12.58
N SER A 141 -6.19 43.12 13.91
CA SER A 141 -6.70 44.29 14.64
C SER A 141 -6.02 44.47 16.01
N LYS A 142 -5.52 45.69 16.28
CA LYS A 142 -4.97 46.14 17.58
C LYS A 142 -6.07 46.32 18.66
N GLY A 143 -7.04 45.41 18.74
CA GLY A 143 -8.18 45.52 19.68
C GLY A 143 -8.60 44.19 20.30
N SER A 144 -9.19 44.25 21.50
CA SER A 144 -9.65 43.07 22.29
C SER A 144 -10.59 42.14 21.50
N LYS A 145 -11.42 42.69 20.59
CA LYS A 145 -12.33 41.92 19.71
C LYS A 145 -11.59 41.05 18.68
N GLY A 146 -10.40 41.47 18.23
CA GLY A 146 -9.58 40.69 17.29
C GLY A 146 -8.97 39.45 17.92
N THR A 147 -8.58 39.54 19.20
CA THR A 147 -8.07 38.39 19.97
C THR A 147 -9.15 37.33 20.20
N LEU A 148 -10.36 37.74 20.54
CA LEU A 148 -11.49 36.82 20.74
C LEU A 148 -11.86 36.07 19.45
N LEU A 149 -11.92 36.78 18.31
CA LEU A 149 -12.21 36.16 17.01
C LEU A 149 -11.10 35.19 16.58
N ALA A 150 -9.83 35.55 16.79
CA ALA A 150 -8.70 34.66 16.50
C ALA A 150 -8.73 33.39 17.37
N GLN A 151 -9.04 33.53 18.67
CA GLN A 151 -9.23 32.40 19.57
C GLN A 151 -10.38 31.50 19.14
N ALA A 152 -11.54 32.07 18.79
CA ALA A 152 -12.69 31.28 18.30
C ALA A 152 -12.34 30.50 17.02
N LYS A 153 -11.66 31.13 16.05
CA LYS A 153 -11.20 30.44 14.83
C LYS A 153 -10.21 29.31 15.15
N LEU A 154 -9.25 29.54 16.05
CA LEU A 154 -8.29 28.52 16.47
C LEU A 154 -8.99 27.35 17.17
N THR A 155 -9.96 27.61 18.03
CA THR A 155 -10.78 26.57 18.69
C THR A 155 -11.52 25.73 17.67
N ILE A 156 -12.14 26.35 16.66
CA ILE A 156 -12.83 25.62 15.58
C ILE A 156 -11.85 24.72 14.81
N VAL A 157 -10.70 25.26 14.38
CA VAL A 157 -9.70 24.47 13.64
C VAL A 157 -9.20 23.31 14.50
N THR A 158 -8.90 23.56 15.76
CA THR A 158 -8.45 22.52 16.70
C THR A 158 -9.51 21.44 16.89
N ALA A 159 -10.78 21.83 17.04
CA ALA A 159 -11.89 20.89 17.18
C ALA A 159 -12.05 20.00 15.95
N VAL A 160 -11.95 20.55 14.73
CA VAL A 160 -12.02 19.79 13.47
C VAL A 160 -10.86 18.79 13.37
N VAL A 161 -9.64 19.23 13.69
CA VAL A 161 -8.44 18.37 13.70
C VAL A 161 -8.61 17.22 14.70
N LEU A 162 -9.02 17.52 15.93
CA LEU A 162 -9.25 16.49 16.95
C LEU A 162 -10.36 15.52 16.54
N ALA A 163 -11.47 16.01 15.98
CA ALA A 163 -12.54 15.15 15.48
C ALA A 163 -12.04 14.20 14.39
N ALA A 164 -11.22 14.69 13.46
CA ALA A 164 -10.64 13.85 12.39
C ALA A 164 -9.66 12.79 12.92
N ILE A 165 -8.83 13.13 13.90
CA ILE A 165 -7.95 12.16 14.57
C ILE A 165 -8.79 11.08 15.25
N ASN A 166 -9.79 11.47 16.04
CA ASN A 166 -10.66 10.52 16.74
C ASN A 166 -11.44 9.63 15.77
N ALA A 167 -11.98 10.19 14.69
CA ALA A 167 -12.65 9.40 13.65
C ALA A 167 -11.71 8.38 12.99
N GLY A 168 -10.46 8.77 12.71
CA GLY A 168 -9.44 7.87 12.20
C GLY A 168 -9.10 6.74 13.18
N LEU A 169 -8.89 7.08 14.46
CA LEU A 169 -8.61 6.10 15.52
C LEU A 169 -9.78 5.12 15.69
N LEU A 170 -11.01 5.61 15.76
CA LEU A 170 -12.21 4.77 15.87
C LEU A 170 -12.36 3.83 14.68
N ARG A 171 -12.07 4.30 13.45
CA ARG A 171 -12.05 3.45 12.26
C ARG A 171 -11.00 2.35 12.39
N THR A 172 -9.76 2.69 12.77
CA THR A 172 -8.68 1.70 12.95
C THR A 172 -9.04 0.67 14.01
N VAL A 173 -9.54 1.11 15.17
CA VAL A 173 -10.03 0.22 16.23
C VAL A 173 -11.15 -0.67 15.70
N GLY A 174 -12.14 -0.11 14.99
CA GLY A 174 -13.24 -0.87 14.39
C GLY A 174 -12.76 -1.91 13.38
N MET A 175 -11.77 -1.59 12.54
CA MET A 175 -11.17 -2.53 11.60
C MET A 175 -10.46 -3.67 12.34
N ILE A 176 -9.70 -3.36 13.38
CA ILE A 176 -9.00 -4.37 14.19
C ILE A 176 -9.98 -5.22 14.98
N THR A 177 -11.03 -4.65 15.58
CA THR A 177 -11.95 -5.43 16.43
C THR A 177 -12.92 -6.27 15.60
N ALA A 178 -13.46 -5.72 14.51
CA ALA A 178 -14.46 -6.40 13.67
C ALA A 178 -13.84 -7.31 12.58
N TYR A 179 -12.60 -7.05 12.13
CA TYR A 179 -11.96 -7.79 11.03
C TYR A 179 -10.59 -8.40 11.41
N ASN A 180 -10.37 -8.77 12.68
CA ASN A 180 -9.14 -9.47 13.12
C ASN A 180 -9.07 -10.96 12.78
N ALA A 181 -10.04 -11.54 12.06
CA ALA A 181 -10.03 -12.97 11.76
C ALA A 181 -8.69 -13.47 11.17
N PRO A 182 -8.05 -12.78 10.20
CA PRO A 182 -6.74 -13.20 9.67
C PRO A 182 -5.61 -13.25 10.71
N LEU A 183 -5.72 -12.45 11.78
CA LEU A 183 -4.71 -12.39 12.85
C LEU A 183 -4.90 -13.51 13.88
N LYS A 184 -6.10 -14.10 13.97
CA LYS A 184 -6.47 -15.08 15.01
C LYS A 184 -6.70 -16.48 14.47
N VAL A 185 -7.07 -16.64 13.21
CA VAL A 185 -7.50 -17.93 12.63
C VAL A 185 -6.42 -19.02 12.70
N PHE A 186 -5.13 -18.63 12.77
CA PHE A 186 -4.00 -19.56 12.86
C PHE A 186 -3.52 -19.82 14.29
N GLU A 187 -3.96 -19.04 15.28
CA GLU A 187 -3.61 -19.22 16.71
C GLU A 187 -3.91 -20.64 17.24
N PRO A 188 -5.01 -21.31 16.83
CA PRO A 188 -5.27 -22.70 17.24
C PRO A 188 -4.25 -23.72 16.72
N LEU A 189 -3.57 -23.46 15.60
CA LEU A 189 -2.58 -24.40 15.04
C LEU A 189 -1.33 -24.54 15.92
N GLU A 190 -1.01 -23.52 16.72
CA GLU A 190 0.14 -23.54 17.62
C GLU A 190 -0.23 -24.04 19.03
N ARG A 191 -1.51 -23.90 19.42
CA ARG A 191 -1.96 -24.13 20.80
C ARG A 191 -2.65 -25.46 21.04
N LEU A 192 -3.33 -25.97 20.02
CA LEU A 192 -4.10 -27.20 20.17
C LEU A 192 -3.20 -28.34 19.69
N ASP A 193 -3.17 -29.44 20.42
CA ASP A 193 -2.53 -30.71 20.04
C ASP A 193 -3.33 -31.42 18.91
N ILE A 194 -3.92 -30.61 18.02
CA ILE A 194 -4.72 -31.01 16.87
C ILE A 194 -3.83 -31.45 15.70
N PRO A 195 -2.73 -30.74 15.37
CA PRO A 195 -1.94 -31.10 14.20
C PRO A 195 -1.02 -32.27 14.48
N GLN A 196 -1.01 -33.25 13.58
CA GLN A 196 0.09 -34.20 13.50
C GLN A 196 1.21 -33.61 12.64
N ALA A 197 2.46 -33.94 12.96
CA ALA A 197 3.62 -33.52 12.16
C ALA A 197 3.44 -33.96 10.70
N GLY A 198 3.57 -33.01 9.77
CA GLY A 198 3.37 -33.25 8.34
C GLY A 198 1.93 -33.11 7.81
N ASP A 199 0.98 -32.71 8.65
CA ASP A 199 -0.41 -32.45 8.20
C ASP A 199 -0.51 -31.30 7.19
N SER A 200 -1.65 -31.25 6.50
CA SER A 200 -1.94 -30.21 5.51
C SER A 200 -2.93 -29.16 6.03
N VAL A 201 -2.58 -27.88 5.88
CA VAL A 201 -3.49 -26.76 6.12
C VAL A 201 -4.11 -26.35 4.80
N CYS A 202 -5.43 -26.53 4.68
CA CYS A 202 -6.17 -26.26 3.46
C CYS A 202 -6.70 -24.82 3.42
N PHE A 203 -6.28 -24.07 2.40
CA PHE A 203 -6.68 -22.69 2.16
C PHE A 203 -7.71 -22.59 1.03
N GLY A 204 -8.72 -21.75 1.23
CA GLY A 204 -9.72 -21.42 0.20
C GLY A 204 -9.48 -20.05 -0.43
N LYS A 205 -10.57 -19.30 -0.64
CA LYS A 205 -10.53 -17.99 -1.33
C LYS A 205 -9.62 -16.93 -0.70
N GLU A 206 -9.40 -16.97 0.61
CA GLU A 206 -8.60 -15.97 1.34
C GLU A 206 -7.17 -16.43 1.63
N TRP A 207 -6.63 -17.34 0.80
CA TRP A 207 -5.28 -17.88 0.97
C TRP A 207 -4.19 -16.81 1.11
N TYR A 208 -4.35 -15.67 0.41
CA TYR A 208 -3.39 -14.56 0.40
C TYR A 208 -3.35 -13.76 1.70
N ARG A 209 -4.26 -14.00 2.65
CA ARG A 209 -4.24 -13.34 3.97
C ARG A 209 -3.27 -14.00 4.94
N PHE A 210 -2.77 -15.19 4.63
CA PHE A 210 -1.77 -15.89 5.42
C PHE A 210 -0.36 -15.40 5.05
N PRO A 211 0.49 -15.02 6.04
CA PRO A 211 1.78 -14.38 5.77
C PRO A 211 2.77 -15.26 4.99
N SER A 212 2.86 -16.56 5.29
CA SER A 212 3.67 -17.53 4.53
C SER A 212 3.59 -18.94 5.12
N SER A 213 3.75 -19.98 4.28
CA SER A 213 3.94 -21.37 4.70
C SER A 213 5.14 -21.59 5.63
N PHE A 214 6.09 -20.65 5.69
CA PHE A 214 7.21 -20.71 6.65
C PHE A 214 6.77 -20.63 8.12
N PHE A 215 5.57 -20.12 8.39
CA PHE A 215 5.04 -19.98 9.74
C PHE A 215 4.10 -21.12 10.14
N LEU A 216 3.98 -22.16 9.33
CA LEU A 216 3.22 -23.36 9.70
C LEU A 216 4.07 -24.23 10.65
N PRO A 217 3.52 -24.66 11.80
CA PRO A 217 4.25 -25.50 12.75
C PRO A 217 4.49 -26.92 12.22
N ASP A 218 5.41 -27.65 12.84
CA ASP A 218 5.61 -29.10 12.69
C ASP A 218 5.69 -29.64 11.26
N GLY A 219 6.29 -28.86 10.36
CA GLY A 219 6.48 -29.24 8.96
C GLY A 219 5.17 -29.31 8.15
N MET A 220 4.08 -28.73 8.66
CA MET A 220 2.81 -28.69 7.97
C MET A 220 2.92 -28.02 6.59
N ARG A 221 2.06 -28.48 5.67
CA ARG A 221 2.06 -28.01 4.28
C ARG A 221 0.80 -27.24 3.95
N ALA A 222 0.97 -26.07 3.34
CA ALA A 222 -0.15 -25.34 2.76
C ALA A 222 -0.66 -26.06 1.50
N LYS A 223 -1.96 -26.36 1.48
CA LYS A 223 -2.68 -26.92 0.33
C LYS A 223 -3.88 -26.04 -0.01
N PHE A 224 -4.40 -26.13 -1.22
CA PHE A 224 -5.53 -25.30 -1.66
C PHE A 224 -6.74 -26.15 -1.98
N ILE A 225 -7.92 -25.67 -1.58
CA ILE A 225 -9.20 -26.29 -1.94
C ILE A 225 -9.92 -25.42 -2.95
N ARG A 226 -10.73 -26.06 -3.80
CA ARG A 226 -11.53 -25.35 -4.79
C ARG A 226 -12.56 -24.48 -4.07
N SER A 227 -12.53 -23.17 -4.33
CA SER A 227 -13.38 -22.17 -3.66
C SER A 227 -13.92 -21.14 -4.66
N GLU A 228 -13.98 -19.85 -4.35
CA GLU A 228 -14.42 -18.78 -5.27
C GLU A 228 -13.29 -18.25 -6.16
N PHE A 229 -12.03 -18.38 -5.73
CA PHE A 229 -10.87 -17.93 -6.50
C PHE A 229 -10.66 -18.79 -7.75
N ARG A 230 -10.47 -18.15 -8.90
CA ARG A 230 -10.28 -18.77 -10.24
C ARG A 230 -9.00 -18.29 -10.93
N GLY A 231 -8.05 -17.73 -10.17
CA GLY A 231 -6.74 -17.34 -10.68
C GLY A 231 -5.70 -18.44 -10.47
N LEU A 232 -4.48 -18.18 -10.90
CA LEU A 232 -3.35 -19.06 -10.64
C LEU A 232 -2.97 -19.05 -9.15
N LEU A 233 -2.88 -20.24 -8.55
CA LEU A 233 -2.44 -20.41 -7.17
C LEU A 233 -0.93 -20.69 -7.10
N PRO A 234 -0.27 -20.37 -5.96
CA PRO A 234 1.15 -20.66 -5.77
C PRO A 234 1.49 -22.14 -6.00
N GLY A 235 2.58 -22.38 -6.72
CA GLY A 235 3.16 -23.72 -6.88
C GLY A 235 4.01 -24.14 -5.68
N GLN A 236 4.17 -25.45 -5.49
CA GLN A 236 5.06 -26.01 -4.48
C GLN A 236 6.42 -26.31 -5.11
N PHE A 237 7.48 -25.88 -4.46
CA PHE A 237 8.84 -26.25 -4.82
C PHE A 237 9.15 -27.67 -4.31
N PRO A 238 10.07 -28.40 -4.97
CA PRO A 238 10.53 -29.69 -4.49
C PRO A 238 11.14 -29.60 -3.09
N ASP A 239 10.94 -30.64 -2.29
CA ASP A 239 11.61 -30.76 -1.00
C ASP A 239 13.12 -30.97 -1.21
N ALA A 240 13.92 -30.29 -0.38
CA ALA A 240 15.37 -30.33 -0.43
C ALA A 240 15.91 -31.03 0.82
N THR A 241 16.64 -32.12 0.62
CA THR A 241 17.32 -32.87 1.70
C THR A 241 18.72 -32.31 2.02
N ASP A 242 19.29 -31.54 1.11
CA ASP A 242 20.60 -30.90 1.24
C ASP A 242 20.67 -29.55 0.49
N TYR A 243 21.78 -28.83 0.65
CA TYR A 243 21.96 -27.53 -0.01
C TYR A 243 21.94 -27.61 -1.55
N PRO A 244 22.61 -28.57 -2.22
CA PRO A 244 22.49 -28.74 -3.67
C PRO A 244 21.04 -28.90 -4.14
N ALA A 245 20.26 -29.78 -3.50
CA ALA A 245 18.85 -29.96 -3.82
C ALA A 245 18.02 -28.69 -3.59
N LEU A 246 18.39 -27.85 -2.61
CA LEU A 246 17.74 -26.55 -2.40
C LEU A 246 17.96 -25.59 -3.57
N PHE A 247 19.19 -25.50 -4.08
CA PHE A 247 19.50 -24.69 -5.26
C PHE A 247 18.82 -25.25 -6.53
N ASP A 248 18.76 -26.57 -6.67
CA ASP A 248 18.04 -27.21 -7.77
C ASP A 248 16.52 -26.97 -7.67
N GLY A 249 15.95 -27.06 -6.47
CA GLY A 249 14.52 -26.82 -6.23
C GLY A 249 14.10 -25.37 -6.48
N THR A 250 14.87 -24.41 -5.96
CA THR A 250 14.56 -22.97 -6.08
C THR A 250 14.73 -22.42 -7.50
N SER A 251 15.51 -23.06 -8.35
CA SER A 251 15.67 -22.70 -9.77
C SER A 251 14.59 -23.29 -10.69
N GLN A 252 13.84 -24.28 -10.22
CA GLN A 252 12.76 -24.90 -11.00
C GLN A 252 11.49 -24.07 -10.95
N ILE A 253 10.82 -23.96 -12.09
CA ILE A 253 9.46 -23.40 -12.17
C ILE A 253 8.50 -24.53 -11.80
N PRO A 254 7.67 -24.38 -10.75
CA PRO A 254 6.66 -25.39 -10.42
C PRO A 254 5.75 -25.69 -11.61
N GLU A 255 5.23 -26.91 -11.68
CA GLU A 255 4.33 -27.33 -12.76
C GLU A 255 3.08 -26.44 -12.86
N GLY A 256 2.56 -26.22 -14.07
CA GLY A 256 1.29 -25.49 -14.28
C GLY A 256 1.34 -23.96 -14.07
N MET A 257 2.53 -23.38 -13.82
CA MET A 257 2.68 -21.93 -13.72
C MET A 257 2.52 -21.25 -15.08
N ASN A 258 1.83 -20.10 -15.11
CA ASN A 258 1.63 -19.28 -16.30
C ASN A 258 1.70 -17.78 -15.95
N ASP A 259 1.93 -16.92 -16.94
CA ASP A 259 2.07 -15.47 -16.77
C ASP A 259 0.78 -14.68 -17.09
N LEU A 260 -0.35 -15.40 -17.17
CA LEU A 260 -1.68 -14.90 -17.53
C LEU A 260 -2.71 -15.03 -16.39
N ASN A 261 -2.27 -15.46 -15.20
CA ASN A 261 -3.13 -15.71 -14.05
C ASN A 261 -4.28 -16.71 -14.34
N GLN A 262 -4.06 -17.67 -15.25
CA GLN A 262 -5.04 -18.70 -15.58
C GLN A 262 -5.11 -19.76 -14.48
N GLU A 263 -6.34 -20.17 -14.11
CA GLU A 263 -6.61 -21.25 -13.15
C GLU A 263 -5.90 -22.54 -13.58
N ASP A 264 -5.19 -23.17 -12.64
CA ASP A 264 -4.64 -24.51 -12.81
C ASP A 264 -5.35 -25.46 -11.82
N PRO A 265 -6.23 -26.35 -12.31
CA PRO A 265 -6.91 -27.34 -11.47
C PRO A 265 -5.96 -28.27 -10.70
N GLY A 266 -4.73 -28.45 -11.17
CA GLY A 266 -3.70 -29.25 -10.52
C GLY A 266 -3.22 -28.67 -9.18
N LYS A 267 -3.57 -27.42 -8.86
CA LYS A 267 -3.24 -26.78 -7.57
C LYS A 267 -4.17 -27.19 -6.43
N TYR A 268 -5.30 -27.82 -6.72
CA TYR A 268 -6.30 -28.18 -5.72
C TYR A 268 -6.10 -29.59 -5.18
N VAL A 269 -6.40 -29.78 -3.90
CA VAL A 269 -6.56 -31.10 -3.28
C VAL A 269 -8.04 -31.41 -3.08
N SER A 270 -8.41 -32.68 -3.22
CA SER A 270 -9.72 -33.18 -2.80
C SER A 270 -9.73 -33.29 -1.27
N VAL A 271 -10.78 -32.76 -0.64
CA VAL A 271 -11.05 -32.89 0.80
C VAL A 271 -12.37 -33.62 0.98
#